data_AF-A0A2D7YP15-F1
#
_entry.id   AF-A0A2D7YP15-F1
#
_cell.length_a   1.000
_cell.length_b   1.000
_cell.length_c   1.000
_cell.angle_alpha   90.00
_cell.angle_beta   90.00
_cell.angle_gamma   90.00
#
_symmetry.space_group_name_H-M   'P 1'
#
loop_
_entity.id
_entity.type
_entity.pdbx_description
1 polymer ?
#
loop_
_entity_poly.entity_id
_entity_poly.type
_entity_poly.pdbx_seq_one_letter_code
_entity_poly.pdbx_strand_id
1 'polypeptide(L)'
;MEIITQTEARDKGLKFYFTGRPCKNGHISPRYAKGPGVCKECNTLKSSPEKLKKQRQEYVAKLEAEMGRKIMTRKEAEKAGQRFYFNGKPCPNGHLTERFLPDGHCVICHKEGSKRWKRENREKVLQSHYEYYHQRGGAERLKAWRDKAMKENPNFHRDHYQRYYLDLPQEKKQKKRERARKRLRQRWAEDIEHRERMKIKTQLRRRHLRQSMLKGMDPEVFIPFYEEAAKKTRQTGDKYHVDHYYPRKGEVVCGLHVPWNLRVIPAKENISKHNQMPEDFYGDQFHEKLSLCGTLS
;
A
#
# COMPACT_ATOMS: atom_id res chain seq x y z
N MET A 1 -16.92 6.76 -35.19
CA MET A 1 -17.67 5.48 -35.19
C MET A 1 -17.86 5.06 -33.75
N GLU A 2 -19.09 4.79 -33.32
CA GLU A 2 -19.33 4.28 -31.97
C GLU A 2 -18.73 2.88 -31.80
N ILE A 3 -18.11 2.62 -30.66
CA ILE A 3 -17.58 1.30 -30.32
C ILE A 3 -18.73 0.48 -29.74
N ILE A 4 -19.22 -0.49 -30.53
CA ILE A 4 -20.35 -1.34 -30.17
C ILE A 4 -19.98 -2.82 -30.26
N THR A 5 -20.57 -3.64 -29.40
CA THR A 5 -20.35 -5.10 -29.42
C THR A 5 -21.13 -5.77 -30.57
N GLN A 6 -20.75 -7.01 -30.92
CA GLN A 6 -21.44 -7.74 -31.99
C GLN A 6 -22.91 -8.02 -31.64
N THR A 7 -23.21 -8.28 -30.36
CA THR A 7 -24.56 -8.49 -29.84
C THR A 7 -25.38 -7.21 -29.93
N GLU A 8 -24.86 -6.09 -29.43
CA GLU A 8 -25.52 -4.79 -29.54
C GLU A 8 -25.80 -4.39 -30.99
N ALA A 9 -24.88 -4.69 -31.91
CA ALA A 9 -25.08 -4.42 -33.33
C ALA A 9 -26.17 -5.30 -33.95
N ARG A 10 -26.30 -6.57 -33.53
CA ARG A 10 -27.38 -7.46 -33.99
C ARG A 10 -28.73 -7.01 -33.46
N ASP A 11 -28.79 -6.63 -32.19
CA ASP A 11 -30.02 -6.17 -31.55
C ASP A 11 -30.52 -4.86 -32.18
N LYS A 12 -29.60 -3.97 -32.56
CA LYS A 12 -29.89 -2.74 -33.30
C LYS A 12 -30.12 -2.95 -34.80
N GLY A 13 -30.06 -4.18 -35.31
CA GLY A 13 -30.23 -4.48 -36.74
C GLY A 13 -29.11 -3.93 -37.65
N LEU A 14 -27.95 -3.56 -37.10
CA LEU A 14 -26.84 -3.00 -37.86
C LEU A 14 -26.09 -4.10 -38.63
N LYS A 15 -25.79 -3.83 -39.90
CA LYS A 15 -25.02 -4.74 -40.76
C LYS A 15 -23.55 -4.89 -40.32
N PHE A 16 -23.01 -3.84 -39.70
CA PHE A 16 -21.61 -3.77 -39.27
C PHE A 16 -21.49 -3.30 -37.82
N TYR A 17 -20.40 -3.71 -37.17
CA TYR A 17 -20.00 -3.24 -35.85
C TYR A 17 -18.53 -2.84 -35.86
N PHE A 18 -18.15 -1.88 -35.03
CA PHE A 18 -16.78 -1.41 -34.92
C PHE A 18 -16.28 -1.61 -33.48
N THR A 19 -15.21 -2.36 -33.31
CA THR A 19 -14.67 -2.68 -31.98
C THR A 19 -13.48 -1.80 -31.57
N GLY A 20 -12.97 -0.98 -32.50
CA GLY A 20 -11.68 -0.28 -32.34
C GLY A 20 -10.46 -1.20 -32.18
N ARG A 21 -10.65 -2.54 -32.23
CA ARG A 21 -9.59 -3.53 -32.05
C ARG A 21 -9.12 -4.08 -33.40
N PRO A 22 -7.81 -4.21 -33.63
CA PRO A 22 -7.28 -4.75 -34.88
C PRO A 22 -7.75 -6.19 -35.12
N CYS A 23 -7.93 -6.55 -36.38
CA CYS A 23 -8.29 -7.90 -36.80
C CYS A 23 -7.09 -8.86 -36.70
N LYS A 24 -7.29 -10.16 -37.01
CA LYS A 24 -6.20 -11.17 -37.00
C LYS A 24 -5.03 -10.82 -37.93
N ASN A 25 -5.27 -9.97 -38.92
CA ASN A 25 -4.33 -9.50 -39.93
C ASN A 25 -3.93 -8.03 -39.74
N GLY A 26 -4.36 -7.37 -38.64
CA GLY A 26 -3.96 -6.00 -38.31
C GLY A 26 -4.92 -4.88 -38.74
N HIS A 27 -5.99 -5.18 -39.50
CA HIS A 27 -6.95 -4.16 -39.96
C HIS A 27 -7.77 -3.56 -38.83
N ILE A 28 -7.86 -2.23 -38.78
CA ILE A 28 -8.76 -1.49 -37.89
C ILE A 28 -9.98 -1.05 -38.74
N SER A 29 -10.83 -2.02 -39.10
CA SER A 29 -11.98 -1.81 -39.96
C SER A 29 -13.30 -2.25 -39.29
N PRO A 30 -14.46 -1.75 -39.73
CA PRO A 30 -15.76 -2.32 -39.38
C PRO A 30 -15.82 -3.82 -39.70
N ARG A 31 -16.58 -4.57 -38.90
CA ARG A 31 -16.76 -6.03 -38.98
C ARG A 31 -18.21 -6.36 -39.27
N TYR A 32 -18.47 -7.46 -39.98
CA TYR A 32 -19.84 -7.89 -40.28
C TYR A 32 -20.54 -8.41 -39.03
N ALA A 33 -21.72 -7.87 -38.69
CA ALA A 33 -22.50 -8.34 -37.54
C ALA A 33 -23.03 -9.78 -37.72
N LYS A 34 -23.35 -10.15 -38.97
CA LYS A 34 -23.80 -11.49 -39.36
C LYS A 34 -22.62 -12.47 -39.47
N GLY A 35 -22.77 -13.67 -38.89
CA GLY A 35 -21.74 -14.72 -38.94
C GLY A 35 -20.53 -14.49 -38.02
N PRO A 36 -19.32 -14.97 -38.36
CA PRO A 36 -18.16 -15.02 -37.46
C PRO A 36 -17.43 -13.68 -37.24
N GLY A 37 -18.00 -12.54 -37.65
CA GLY A 37 -17.41 -11.22 -37.35
C GLY A 37 -16.17 -10.87 -38.16
N VAL A 38 -16.12 -11.28 -39.44
CA VAL A 38 -14.98 -11.01 -40.33
C VAL A 38 -14.85 -9.50 -40.57
N CYS A 39 -13.63 -8.99 -40.61
CA CYS A 39 -13.38 -7.57 -40.91
C CYS A 39 -13.68 -7.29 -42.40
N LYS A 40 -14.19 -6.10 -42.72
CA LYS A 40 -14.57 -5.72 -44.09
C LYS A 40 -13.41 -5.94 -45.07
N GLU A 41 -12.22 -5.46 -44.74
CA GLU A 41 -11.00 -5.60 -45.55
C GLU A 41 -10.57 -7.07 -45.70
N CYS A 42 -10.62 -7.83 -44.61
CA CYS A 42 -10.33 -9.26 -44.61
C CYS A 42 -11.23 -10.02 -45.57
N ASN A 43 -12.52 -9.65 -45.63
CA ASN A 43 -13.48 -10.33 -46.48
C ASN A 43 -13.25 -10.03 -47.95
N THR A 44 -12.86 -8.80 -48.29
CA THR A 44 -12.45 -8.40 -49.64
C THR A 44 -11.20 -9.15 -50.10
N LEU A 45 -10.27 -9.42 -49.18
CA LEU A 45 -8.98 -10.06 -49.49
C LEU A 45 -8.99 -11.59 -49.40
N LYS A 46 -10.11 -12.22 -48.99
CA LYS A 46 -10.23 -13.68 -48.87
C LYS A 46 -9.94 -14.43 -50.18
N SER A 47 -10.20 -13.81 -51.33
CA SER A 47 -9.97 -14.37 -52.65
C SER A 47 -8.49 -14.42 -53.06
N SER A 48 -7.58 -13.75 -52.33
CA SER A 48 -6.14 -13.74 -52.61
C SER A 48 -5.32 -14.03 -51.34
N PRO A 49 -5.05 -15.32 -51.05
CA PRO A 49 -4.26 -15.74 -49.89
C PRO A 49 -2.87 -15.09 -49.80
N GLU A 50 -2.23 -14.84 -50.95
CA GLU A 50 -0.92 -14.18 -51.02
C GLU A 50 -0.95 -12.74 -50.52
N LYS A 51 -1.96 -11.95 -50.89
CA LYS A 51 -2.13 -10.57 -50.40
C LYS A 51 -2.35 -10.53 -48.90
N LEU A 52 -3.12 -11.46 -48.36
CA LEU A 52 -3.33 -11.60 -46.91
C LEU A 52 -2.02 -11.95 -46.17
N LYS A 53 -1.18 -12.81 -46.76
CA LYS A 53 0.14 -13.15 -46.19
C LYS A 53 1.06 -11.94 -46.16
N LYS A 54 1.11 -11.17 -47.25
CA LYS A 54 1.92 -9.94 -47.35
C LYS A 54 1.50 -8.89 -46.32
N GLN A 55 0.20 -8.59 -46.21
CA GLN A 55 -0.30 -7.64 -45.22
C GLN A 55 -0.01 -8.06 -43.78
N ARG A 56 -0.06 -9.37 -43.48
CA ARG A 56 0.30 -9.88 -42.16
C ARG A 56 1.79 -9.67 -41.87
N GLN A 57 2.67 -9.86 -42.86
CA GLN A 57 4.11 -9.60 -42.69
C GLN A 57 4.38 -8.11 -42.43
N GLU A 58 3.73 -7.23 -43.18
CA GLU A 58 3.82 -5.76 -42.99
C GLU A 58 3.34 -5.34 -41.59
N TYR A 59 2.21 -5.88 -41.13
CA TYR A 59 1.68 -5.62 -39.77
C TYR A 59 2.61 -6.13 -38.68
N VAL A 60 3.18 -7.33 -38.83
CA VAL A 60 4.15 -7.89 -37.88
C VAL A 60 5.40 -7.02 -37.82
N ALA A 61 5.98 -6.66 -38.97
CA ALA A 61 7.17 -5.79 -39.01
C ALA A 61 6.91 -4.43 -38.35
N LYS A 62 5.73 -3.84 -38.61
CA LYS A 62 5.31 -2.59 -37.96
C LYS A 62 5.21 -2.73 -36.44
N LEU A 63 4.56 -3.79 -35.96
CA LEU A 63 4.45 -4.04 -34.53
C LEU A 63 5.78 -4.35 -33.85
N GLU A 64 6.67 -5.09 -34.50
CA GLU A 64 8.01 -5.37 -33.97
C GLU A 64 8.80 -4.07 -33.80
N ALA A 65 8.70 -3.15 -34.77
CA ALA A 65 9.32 -1.83 -34.70
C ALA A 65 8.73 -0.94 -33.59
N GLU A 66 7.39 -0.91 -33.43
CA GLU A 66 6.73 -0.10 -32.40
C GLU A 66 6.96 -0.63 -30.97
N MET A 67 6.91 -1.95 -30.79
CA MET A 67 6.98 -2.58 -29.47
C MET A 67 8.39 -2.97 -29.04
N GLY A 68 9.36 -2.91 -29.96
CA GLY A 68 10.75 -3.33 -29.74
C GLY A 68 10.87 -4.81 -29.34
N ARG A 69 9.92 -5.66 -29.75
CA ARG A 69 9.82 -7.06 -29.34
C ARG A 69 9.61 -7.96 -30.54
N LYS A 70 10.35 -9.06 -30.60
CA LYS A 70 10.21 -10.09 -31.62
C LYS A 70 8.86 -10.79 -31.51
N ILE A 71 8.08 -10.77 -32.59
CA ILE A 71 6.87 -11.55 -32.72
C ILE A 71 7.27 -12.98 -33.05
N MET A 72 6.84 -13.91 -32.20
CA MET A 72 7.11 -15.32 -32.39
C MET A 72 5.87 -16.18 -32.20
N THR A 73 5.88 -17.30 -32.89
CA THR A 73 4.89 -18.34 -32.73
C THR A 73 5.12 -19.12 -31.45
N ARG A 74 4.08 -19.82 -30.99
CA ARG A 74 4.17 -20.70 -29.82
C ARG A 74 5.28 -21.75 -29.97
N LYS A 75 5.41 -22.37 -31.15
CA LYS A 75 6.43 -23.39 -31.44
C LYS A 75 7.85 -22.84 -31.36
N GLU A 76 8.07 -21.63 -31.87
CA GLU A 76 9.37 -20.96 -31.78
C GLU A 76 9.72 -20.60 -30.34
N ALA A 77 8.73 -20.15 -29.55
CA ALA A 77 8.93 -19.87 -28.13
C ALA A 77 9.19 -21.13 -27.29
N GLU A 78 8.52 -22.25 -27.62
CA GLU A 78 8.77 -23.57 -27.03
C GLU A 78 10.20 -24.04 -27.30
N LYS A 79 10.66 -23.94 -28.54
CA LYS A 79 12.04 -24.27 -28.93
C LYS A 79 13.07 -23.37 -28.24
N ALA A 80 12.72 -22.10 -28.02
CA ALA A 80 13.57 -21.14 -27.32
C ALA A 80 13.50 -21.26 -25.78
N GLY A 81 12.69 -22.18 -25.23
CA GLY A 81 12.53 -22.35 -23.78
C GLY A 81 11.91 -21.13 -23.08
N GLN A 82 11.18 -20.28 -23.80
CA GLN A 82 10.59 -19.08 -23.21
C GLN A 82 9.31 -19.41 -22.44
N ARG A 83 9.10 -18.73 -21.31
CA ARG A 83 7.86 -18.85 -20.53
C ARG A 83 6.65 -18.17 -21.19
N PHE A 84 6.93 -17.20 -22.05
CA PHE A 84 5.95 -16.36 -22.72
C PHE A 84 6.22 -16.28 -24.21
N TYR A 85 5.19 -15.96 -24.99
CA TYR A 85 5.34 -15.64 -26.40
C TYR A 85 4.46 -14.45 -26.78
N PHE A 86 4.90 -13.67 -27.76
CA PHE A 86 4.13 -12.57 -28.31
C PHE A 86 3.81 -12.86 -29.77
N ASN A 87 2.53 -13.11 -30.06
CA ASN A 87 2.08 -13.48 -31.40
C ASN A 87 1.53 -12.30 -32.23
N GLY A 88 1.66 -11.07 -31.72
CA GLY A 88 1.15 -9.85 -32.35
C GLY A 88 -0.37 -9.76 -32.48
N LYS A 89 -1.12 -10.74 -31.93
CA LYS A 89 -2.58 -10.81 -32.05
C LYS A 89 -3.25 -10.43 -30.73
N PRO A 90 -4.21 -9.50 -30.73
CA PRO A 90 -4.97 -9.20 -29.53
C PRO A 90 -5.73 -10.44 -29.03
N CYS A 91 -5.88 -10.59 -27.72
CA CYS A 91 -6.70 -11.65 -27.14
C CYS A 91 -8.20 -11.40 -27.37
N PRO A 92 -9.09 -12.35 -27.05
CA PRO A 92 -10.54 -12.14 -27.16
C PRO A 92 -11.03 -10.90 -26.39
N ASN A 93 -10.40 -10.62 -25.25
CA ASN A 93 -10.68 -9.44 -24.43
C ASN A 93 -9.99 -8.16 -24.94
N GLY A 94 -9.24 -8.22 -26.04
CA GLY A 94 -8.62 -7.08 -26.70
C GLY A 94 -7.21 -6.73 -26.24
N HIS A 95 -6.64 -7.47 -25.28
CA HIS A 95 -5.29 -7.21 -24.79
C HIS A 95 -4.23 -7.60 -25.84
N LEU A 96 -3.39 -6.64 -26.22
CA LEU A 96 -2.20 -6.85 -27.04
C LEU A 96 -0.98 -7.04 -26.14
N THR A 97 -0.85 -8.23 -25.58
CA THR A 97 0.25 -8.56 -24.65
C THR A 97 0.81 -9.95 -24.93
N GLU A 98 1.91 -10.25 -24.25
CA GLU A 98 2.44 -11.61 -24.12
C GLU A 98 1.38 -12.60 -23.63
N ARG A 99 1.59 -13.84 -24.03
CA ARG A 99 0.77 -15.00 -23.69
C ARG A 99 1.62 -16.04 -23.01
N PHE A 100 1.03 -16.72 -22.03
CA PHE A 100 1.67 -17.84 -21.35
C PHE A 100 1.83 -19.01 -22.31
N LEU A 101 3.00 -19.65 -22.29
CA LEU A 101 3.29 -20.81 -23.13
C LEU A 101 2.39 -22.04 -22.83
N PRO A 102 2.10 -22.41 -21.55
CA PRO A 102 1.29 -23.60 -21.26
C PRO A 102 -0.15 -23.49 -21.81
N ASP A 103 -0.85 -22.40 -21.47
CA ASP A 103 -2.29 -22.28 -21.69
C ASP A 103 -2.67 -21.29 -22.82
N GLY A 104 -1.72 -20.48 -23.30
CA GLY A 104 -1.98 -19.46 -24.34
C GLY A 104 -2.80 -18.24 -23.86
N HIS A 105 -3.13 -18.17 -22.57
CA HIS A 105 -3.82 -17.03 -21.97
C HIS A 105 -2.95 -15.77 -21.99
N CYS A 106 -3.59 -14.61 -22.22
CA CYS A 106 -2.90 -13.33 -22.15
C CYS A 106 -2.53 -12.99 -20.70
N VAL A 107 -1.37 -12.36 -20.48
CA VAL A 107 -0.88 -12.04 -19.12
C VAL A 107 -1.89 -11.23 -18.31
N ILE A 108 -2.56 -10.27 -18.95
CA ILE A 108 -3.59 -9.44 -18.30
C ILE A 108 -4.80 -10.29 -17.91
N CYS A 109 -5.29 -11.13 -18.82
CA CYS A 109 -6.45 -12.01 -18.63
C CYS A 109 -6.21 -12.96 -17.45
N HIS A 110 -5.01 -13.56 -17.40
CA HIS A 110 -4.61 -14.44 -16.32
C HIS A 110 -4.53 -13.69 -14.98
N LYS A 111 -4.00 -12.47 -14.98
CA LYS A 111 -3.94 -11.62 -13.78
C LYS A 111 -5.33 -11.24 -13.27
N GLU A 112 -6.26 -10.91 -14.17
CA GLU A 112 -7.65 -10.60 -13.83
C GLU A 112 -8.40 -11.82 -13.31
N GLY A 113 -8.23 -12.98 -13.95
CA GLY A 113 -8.77 -14.26 -13.47
C GLY A 113 -8.24 -14.62 -12.09
N SER A 114 -6.93 -14.52 -11.87
CA SER A 114 -6.32 -14.77 -10.56
C SER A 114 -6.84 -13.82 -9.48
N LYS A 115 -7.03 -12.52 -9.79
CA LYS A 115 -7.64 -11.57 -8.85
C LYS A 115 -9.08 -11.94 -8.49
N ARG A 116 -9.87 -12.36 -9.50
CA ARG A 116 -11.26 -12.80 -9.30
C ARG A 116 -11.31 -14.04 -8.41
N TRP A 117 -10.52 -15.05 -8.74
CA TRP A 117 -10.42 -16.29 -7.96
C TRP A 117 -10.01 -16.01 -6.52
N LYS A 118 -9.02 -15.14 -6.26
CA LYS A 118 -8.59 -14.77 -4.89
C LYS A 118 -9.69 -14.06 -4.09
N ARG A 119 -10.56 -13.30 -4.75
CA ARG A 119 -11.68 -12.60 -4.10
C ARG A 119 -12.79 -13.58 -3.74
N GLU A 120 -13.10 -14.51 -4.63
CA GLU A 120 -14.12 -15.55 -4.43
C GLU A 120 -13.65 -16.63 -3.45
N ASN A 121 -12.36 -16.97 -3.47
CA ASN A 121 -11.74 -18.00 -2.63
C ASN A 121 -10.89 -17.38 -1.52
N ARG A 122 -11.39 -16.31 -0.88
CA ARG A 122 -10.64 -15.56 0.15
C ARG A 122 -10.18 -16.46 1.29
N GLU A 123 -11.03 -17.38 1.74
CA GLU A 123 -10.73 -18.31 2.82
C GLU A 123 -9.59 -19.27 2.46
N LYS A 124 -9.63 -19.90 1.28
CA LYS A 124 -8.54 -20.77 0.81
C LYS A 124 -7.21 -20.02 0.68
N VAL A 125 -7.26 -18.74 0.27
CA VAL A 125 -6.06 -17.90 0.22
C VAL A 125 -5.50 -17.64 1.62
N LEU A 126 -6.36 -17.37 2.60
CA LEU A 126 -5.95 -17.17 4.00
C LEU A 126 -5.38 -18.47 4.60
N GLN A 127 -6.03 -19.61 4.34
CA GLN A 127 -5.57 -20.92 4.79
C GLN A 127 -4.19 -21.25 4.21
N SER A 128 -4.03 -21.10 2.88
CA SER A 128 -2.74 -21.32 2.23
C SER A 128 -1.64 -20.40 2.76
N HIS A 129 -1.98 -19.14 3.08
CA HIS A 129 -1.04 -18.21 3.70
C HIS A 129 -0.66 -18.65 5.12
N TYR A 130 -1.64 -19.10 5.92
CA TYR A 130 -1.40 -19.65 7.26
C TYR A 130 -0.46 -20.86 7.20
N GLU A 131 -0.76 -21.84 6.34
CA GLU A 131 0.07 -23.04 6.13
C GLU A 131 1.49 -22.67 5.68
N TYR A 132 1.61 -21.73 4.74
CA TYR A 132 2.93 -21.27 4.29
C TYR A 132 3.75 -20.68 5.44
N TYR A 133 3.15 -19.79 6.25
CA TYR A 133 3.84 -19.12 7.35
C TYR A 133 4.16 -20.04 8.51
N HIS A 134 3.22 -20.88 8.93
CA HIS A 134 3.33 -21.66 10.16
C HIS A 134 3.77 -23.13 9.95
N GLN A 135 3.41 -23.76 8.83
CA GLN A 135 3.69 -25.19 8.60
C GLN A 135 4.86 -25.41 7.65
N ARG A 136 4.96 -24.59 6.59
CA ARG A 136 6.02 -24.72 5.58
C ARG A 136 7.25 -23.86 5.87
N GLY A 137 7.44 -23.42 7.11
CA GLY A 137 8.63 -22.67 7.51
C GLY A 137 8.74 -21.25 6.94
N GLY A 138 7.61 -20.60 6.63
CA GLY A 138 7.60 -19.25 6.04
C GLY A 138 8.11 -18.18 7.00
N ALA A 139 7.82 -18.31 8.30
CA ALA A 139 8.30 -17.42 9.34
C ALA A 139 9.83 -17.42 9.44
N GLU A 140 10.45 -18.59 9.38
CA GLU A 140 11.89 -18.83 9.45
C GLU A 140 12.59 -18.23 8.24
N ARG A 141 12.04 -18.44 7.03
CA ARG A 141 12.58 -17.80 5.82
C ARG A 141 12.50 -16.28 5.88
N LEU A 142 11.40 -15.73 6.38
CA LEU A 142 11.24 -14.28 6.52
C LEU A 142 12.23 -13.72 7.54
N LYS A 143 12.45 -14.43 8.65
CA LYS A 143 13.46 -14.08 9.65
C LYS A 143 14.87 -14.11 9.05
N ALA A 144 15.25 -15.21 8.41
CA ALA A 144 16.57 -15.35 7.77
C ALA A 144 16.82 -14.27 6.70
N TRP A 145 15.81 -13.95 5.89
CA TRP A 145 15.90 -12.84 4.93
C TRP A 145 16.11 -11.49 5.62
N ARG A 146 15.39 -11.23 6.72
CA ARG A 146 15.52 -9.98 7.48
C ARG A 146 16.90 -9.89 8.15
N ASP A 147 17.38 -10.98 8.73
CA ASP A 147 18.70 -11.04 9.38
C ASP A 147 19.82 -10.81 8.36
N LYS A 148 19.71 -11.43 7.17
CA LYS A 148 20.62 -11.17 6.05
C LYS A 148 20.57 -9.70 5.61
N ALA A 149 19.38 -9.12 5.45
CA ALA A 149 19.22 -7.73 5.05
C ALA A 149 19.77 -6.74 6.09
N MET A 150 19.63 -7.04 7.39
CA MET A 150 20.23 -6.24 8.47
C MET A 150 21.75 -6.37 8.52
N LYS A 151 22.31 -7.56 8.20
CA LYS A 151 23.76 -7.76 8.11
C LYS A 151 24.38 -7.03 6.91
N GLU A 152 23.71 -7.08 5.76
CA GLU A 152 24.14 -6.38 4.54
C GLU A 152 23.95 -4.85 4.65
N ASN A 153 22.93 -4.41 5.38
CA ASN A 153 22.68 -3.00 5.64
C ASN A 153 22.42 -2.75 7.14
N PRO A 154 23.44 -2.31 7.90
CA PRO A 154 23.28 -1.96 9.31
C PRO A 154 22.23 -0.86 9.56
N ASN A 155 21.99 0.00 8.56
CA ASN A 155 20.98 1.06 8.60
C ASN A 155 19.64 0.62 7.97
N PHE A 156 19.40 -0.68 7.77
CA PHE A 156 18.22 -1.23 7.11
C PHE A 156 16.91 -0.59 7.60
N HIS A 157 16.74 -0.46 8.92
CA HIS A 157 15.53 0.15 9.50
C HIS A 157 15.39 1.63 9.17
N ARG A 158 16.51 2.38 9.21
CA ARG A 158 16.54 3.81 8.88
C ARG A 158 16.24 4.02 7.39
N ASP A 159 16.90 3.28 6.51
CA ASP A 159 16.74 3.42 5.07
C ASP A 159 15.35 2.98 4.61
N HIS A 160 14.84 1.89 5.18
CA HIS A 160 13.46 1.47 4.97
C HIS A 160 12.48 2.55 5.45
N TYR A 161 12.71 3.16 6.61
CA TYR A 161 11.89 4.26 7.10
C TYR A 161 11.91 5.47 6.15
N GLN A 162 13.11 5.91 5.74
CA GLN A 162 13.32 7.01 4.81
C GLN A 162 12.53 6.78 3.51
N ARG A 163 12.73 5.63 2.87
CA ARG A 163 12.10 5.29 1.59
C ARG A 163 10.57 5.20 1.68
N TYR A 164 10.03 4.60 2.73
CA TYR A 164 8.58 4.33 2.82
C TYR A 164 7.76 5.49 3.40
N TYR A 165 8.38 6.36 4.20
CA TYR A 165 7.67 7.44 4.90
C TYR A 165 8.13 8.83 4.51
N LEU A 166 9.44 9.08 4.43
CA LEU A 166 9.99 10.41 4.18
C LEU A 166 9.99 10.74 2.68
N ASP A 167 10.57 9.85 1.85
CA ASP A 167 10.71 10.03 0.40
C ASP A 167 9.41 9.80 -0.37
N LEU A 168 8.34 9.38 0.31
CA LEU A 168 7.07 9.12 -0.32
C LEU A 168 6.49 10.44 -0.89
N PRO A 169 6.17 10.51 -2.20
CA PRO A 169 5.58 11.70 -2.81
C PRO A 169 4.33 12.18 -2.07
N GLN A 170 4.14 13.51 -1.98
CA GLN A 170 3.02 14.11 -1.25
C GLN A 170 1.65 13.58 -1.71
N GLU A 171 1.44 13.42 -3.01
CA GLU A 171 0.20 12.86 -3.57
C GLU A 171 -0.08 11.45 -3.03
N LYS A 172 0.95 10.58 -2.92
CA LYS A 172 0.80 9.24 -2.35
C LYS A 172 0.53 9.30 -0.84
N LYS A 173 1.16 10.24 -0.12
CA LYS A 173 0.87 10.49 1.31
C LYS A 173 -0.59 10.89 1.51
N GLN A 174 -1.11 11.80 0.68
CA GLN A 174 -2.50 12.26 0.73
C GLN A 174 -3.48 11.12 0.43
N LYS A 175 -3.30 10.37 -0.67
CA LYS A 175 -4.15 9.21 -1.01
C LYS A 175 -4.16 8.16 0.11
N LYS A 176 -3.02 7.91 0.77
CA LYS A 176 -2.95 6.98 1.92
C LYS A 176 -3.76 7.50 3.11
N ARG A 177 -3.65 8.79 3.45
CA ARG A 177 -4.42 9.44 4.51
C ARG A 177 -5.93 9.40 4.24
N GLU A 178 -6.33 9.70 3.01
CA GLU A 178 -7.73 9.66 2.58
C GLU A 178 -8.33 8.25 2.71
N ARG A 179 -7.62 7.22 2.21
CA ARG A 179 -8.04 5.82 2.36
C ARG A 179 -8.18 5.42 3.83
N ALA A 180 -7.25 5.84 4.69
CA ALA A 180 -7.31 5.58 6.12
C ALA A 180 -8.53 6.26 6.77
N ARG A 181 -8.80 7.53 6.43
CA ARG A 181 -9.98 8.27 6.90
C ARG A 181 -11.27 7.60 6.45
N LYS A 182 -11.36 7.19 5.18
CA LYS A 182 -12.53 6.49 4.65
C LYS A 182 -12.80 5.19 5.41
N ARG A 183 -11.77 4.36 5.61
CA ARG A 183 -11.88 3.12 6.39
C ARG A 183 -12.32 3.36 7.83
N LEU A 184 -11.75 4.39 8.49
CA LEU A 184 -12.13 4.74 9.85
C LEU A 184 -13.60 5.18 9.93
N ARG A 185 -14.06 6.00 8.98
CA ARG A 185 -15.47 6.44 8.90
C ARG A 185 -16.41 5.27 8.65
N GLN A 186 -16.09 4.40 7.70
CA GLN A 186 -16.87 3.19 7.40
C GLN A 186 -16.97 2.31 8.64
N ARG A 187 -15.84 1.99 9.27
CA ARG A 187 -15.83 1.21 10.51
C ARG A 187 -16.65 1.86 11.60
N TRP A 188 -16.53 3.17 11.82
CA TRP A 188 -17.32 3.87 12.84
C TRP A 188 -18.84 3.83 12.58
N ALA A 189 -19.25 3.79 11.31
CA ALA A 189 -20.66 3.70 10.92
C ALA A 189 -21.20 2.26 11.04
N GLU A 190 -20.41 1.27 10.60
CA GLU A 190 -20.82 -0.14 10.47
C GLU A 190 -20.61 -0.95 11.75
N ASP A 191 -19.53 -0.70 12.50
CA ASP A 191 -19.09 -1.49 13.67
C ASP A 191 -19.51 -0.76 14.97
N ILE A 192 -20.74 -1.07 15.44
CA ILE A 192 -21.36 -0.45 16.62
C ILE A 192 -20.53 -0.71 17.89
N GLU A 193 -20.08 -1.95 18.10
CA GLU A 193 -19.28 -2.32 19.27
C GLU A 193 -17.95 -1.57 19.32
N HIS A 194 -17.27 -1.44 18.17
CA HIS A 194 -16.05 -0.64 18.09
C HIS A 194 -16.31 0.81 18.47
N ARG A 195 -17.38 1.40 17.93
CA ARG A 195 -17.77 2.78 18.22
C ARG A 195 -18.04 2.98 19.72
N GLU A 196 -18.80 2.10 20.36
CA GLU A 196 -19.11 2.17 21.79
C GLU A 196 -17.87 2.01 22.65
N ARG A 197 -17.03 1.00 22.36
CA ARG A 197 -15.74 0.80 23.02
C ARG A 197 -14.85 2.03 22.92
N MET A 198 -14.81 2.69 21.77
CA MET A 198 -14.02 3.91 21.58
C MET A 198 -14.60 5.12 22.34
N LYS A 199 -15.93 5.24 22.45
CA LYS A 199 -16.57 6.26 23.30
C LYS A 199 -16.19 6.06 24.77
N ILE A 200 -16.31 4.84 25.29
CA ILE A 200 -15.95 4.50 26.68
C ILE A 200 -14.46 4.79 26.93
N LYS A 201 -13.56 4.33 26.05
CA LYS A 201 -12.11 4.62 26.17
C LYS A 201 -11.82 6.12 26.21
N THR A 202 -12.53 6.91 25.40
CA THR A 202 -12.36 8.37 25.38
C THR A 202 -12.82 9.01 26.69
N GLN A 203 -13.96 8.56 27.24
CA GLN A 203 -14.46 9.03 28.53
C GLN A 203 -13.52 8.67 29.67
N LEU A 204 -13.05 7.41 29.73
CA LEU A 204 -12.08 6.96 30.74
C LEU A 204 -10.77 7.76 30.67
N ARG A 205 -10.27 8.04 29.45
CA ARG A 205 -9.08 8.88 29.27
C ARG A 205 -9.30 10.29 29.81
N ARG A 206 -10.44 10.93 29.49
CA ARG A 206 -10.77 12.28 29.99
C ARG A 206 -10.88 12.31 31.52
N ARG A 207 -11.54 11.30 32.11
CA ARG A 207 -11.65 11.14 33.56
C ARG A 207 -10.27 11.00 34.20
N HIS A 208 -9.43 10.12 33.67
CA HIS A 208 -8.07 9.92 34.17
C HIS A 208 -7.24 11.21 34.08
N LEU A 209 -7.29 11.95 32.96
CA LEU A 209 -6.59 13.24 32.83
C LEU A 209 -7.04 14.24 33.91
N ARG A 210 -8.35 14.34 34.16
CA ARG A 210 -8.91 15.22 35.19
C ARG A 210 -8.50 14.79 36.61
N GLN A 211 -8.55 13.50 36.90
CA GLN A 211 -8.17 12.94 38.21
C GLN A 211 -6.66 13.01 38.46
N SER A 212 -5.85 13.04 37.41
CA SER A 212 -4.41 13.25 37.55
C SER A 212 -4.07 14.66 38.04
N MET A 213 -4.94 15.65 37.89
CA MET A 213 -4.68 17.02 38.34
C MET A 213 -5.25 17.27 39.73
N LEU A 214 -4.60 18.16 40.48
CA LEU A 214 -5.15 18.64 41.75
C LEU A 214 -6.44 19.44 41.49
N LYS A 215 -7.47 19.23 42.33
CA LYS A 215 -8.77 19.88 42.17
C LYS A 215 -8.62 21.41 42.32
N GLY A 216 -9.15 22.17 41.36
CA GLY A 216 -9.13 23.64 41.39
C GLY A 216 -7.82 24.27 40.88
N MET A 217 -6.85 23.48 40.44
CA MET A 217 -5.64 23.99 39.81
C MET A 217 -5.94 24.53 38.41
N ASP A 218 -5.52 25.77 38.15
CA ASP A 218 -5.63 26.40 36.84
C ASP A 218 -4.69 25.72 35.83
N PRO A 219 -5.16 25.24 34.66
CA PRO A 219 -4.30 24.70 33.61
C PRO A 219 -3.21 25.66 33.11
N GLU A 220 -3.36 26.97 33.28
CA GLU A 220 -2.37 27.96 32.81
C GLU A 220 -1.00 27.80 33.51
N VAL A 221 -0.96 27.24 34.72
CA VAL A 221 0.29 26.98 35.47
C VAL A 221 1.25 26.04 34.73
N PHE A 222 0.79 25.28 33.74
CA PHE A 222 1.63 24.38 32.95
C PHE A 222 2.24 25.04 31.72
N ILE A 223 1.68 26.15 31.24
CA ILE A 223 2.12 26.83 30.02
C ILE A 223 3.62 27.15 30.05
N PRO A 224 4.18 27.71 31.14
CA PRO A 224 5.60 28.08 31.20
C PRO A 224 6.56 26.90 30.96
N PHE A 225 6.20 25.68 31.39
CA PHE A 225 7.03 24.49 31.16
C PHE A 225 7.11 24.13 29.67
N TYR A 226 5.98 24.25 28.95
CA TYR A 226 5.94 23.97 27.52
C TYR A 226 6.65 25.05 26.71
N GLU A 227 6.55 26.32 27.14
CA GLU A 227 7.29 27.44 26.54
C GLU A 227 8.79 27.27 26.73
N GLU A 228 9.24 26.90 27.92
CA GLU A 228 10.65 26.64 28.21
C GLU A 228 11.18 25.44 27.42
N ALA A 229 10.41 24.35 27.30
CA ALA A 229 10.78 23.23 26.44
C ALA A 229 10.93 23.64 24.96
N ALA A 230 10.02 24.48 24.46
CA ALA A 230 10.10 25.01 23.10
C ALA A 230 11.31 25.95 22.91
N LYS A 231 11.59 26.79 23.91
CA LYS A 231 12.75 27.69 23.92
C LYS A 231 14.07 26.92 23.91
N LYS A 232 14.26 25.95 24.82
CA LYS A 232 15.46 25.10 24.84
C LYS A 232 15.64 24.35 23.52
N THR A 233 14.54 23.83 22.96
CA THR A 233 14.57 23.17 21.65
C THR A 233 15.08 24.08 20.53
N ARG A 234 14.64 25.34 20.51
CA ARG A 234 15.10 26.32 19.53
C ARG A 234 16.56 26.72 19.74
N GLN A 235 17.01 26.81 20.98
CA GLN A 235 18.36 27.28 21.33
C GLN A 235 19.43 26.21 21.08
N THR A 236 19.18 24.96 21.46
CA THR A 236 20.19 23.89 21.34
C THR A 236 20.08 23.13 20.02
N GLY A 237 18.95 23.21 19.32
CA GLY A 237 18.65 22.40 18.15
C GLY A 237 18.20 20.96 18.48
N ASP A 238 18.36 20.52 19.73
CA ASP A 238 17.90 19.23 20.22
C ASP A 238 16.49 19.34 20.79
N LYS A 239 15.63 18.34 20.57
CA LYS A 239 14.25 18.38 21.06
C LYS A 239 14.17 18.18 22.57
N TYR A 240 13.42 19.04 23.25
CA TYR A 240 13.06 18.92 24.68
C TYR A 240 11.58 18.58 24.86
N HIS A 241 11.27 17.84 25.93
CA HIS A 241 9.92 17.50 26.35
C HIS A 241 9.66 17.97 27.78
N VAL A 242 8.39 18.16 28.11
CA VAL A 242 7.92 18.29 29.50
C VAL A 242 7.63 16.88 30.02
N ASP A 243 8.45 16.42 30.95
CA ASP A 243 8.37 15.11 31.59
C ASP A 243 7.62 15.21 32.92
N HIS A 244 6.94 14.13 33.29
CA HIS A 244 6.44 13.92 34.65
C HIS A 244 7.51 13.18 35.42
N TYR A 245 8.15 13.80 36.42
CA TYR A 245 9.24 13.19 37.18
C TYR A 245 8.79 11.82 37.71
N TYR A 246 7.75 11.80 38.54
CA TYR A 246 7.01 10.57 38.82
C TYR A 246 6.02 10.25 37.69
N PRO A 247 6.05 9.02 37.14
CA PRO A 247 5.23 8.66 35.99
C PRO A 247 3.74 8.67 36.34
N ARG A 248 2.91 9.21 35.45
CA ARG A 248 1.44 9.20 35.60
C ARG A 248 0.81 7.80 35.55
N LYS A 249 1.56 6.82 35.03
CA LYS A 249 1.18 5.41 34.91
C LYS A 249 2.33 4.51 35.38
N GLY A 250 2.91 4.82 36.54
CA GLY A 250 3.85 3.91 37.19
C GLY A 250 3.13 2.66 37.69
N GLU A 251 3.90 1.59 37.82
CA GLU A 251 3.43 0.31 38.37
C GLU A 251 3.27 0.37 39.89
N VAL A 252 4.20 1.04 40.57
CA VAL A 252 4.26 1.13 42.03
C VAL A 252 3.55 2.40 42.54
N VAL A 253 3.85 3.56 41.96
CA VAL A 253 3.25 4.85 42.32
C VAL A 253 2.82 5.59 41.04
N CYS A 254 1.70 6.30 41.08
CA CYS A 254 1.30 7.22 40.02
C CYS A 254 1.47 8.68 40.44
N GLY A 255 2.27 9.43 39.68
CA GLY A 255 2.47 10.85 39.88
C GLY A 255 1.28 11.67 39.40
N LEU A 256 0.93 12.74 40.15
CA LEU A 256 -0.06 13.72 39.73
C LEU A 256 0.50 14.64 38.62
N HIS A 257 -0.38 15.22 37.81
CA HIS A 257 -0.06 16.27 36.87
C HIS A 257 -0.14 17.63 37.58
N VAL A 258 0.97 18.01 38.20
CA VAL A 258 1.15 19.22 39.01
C VAL A 258 2.51 19.84 38.69
N PRO A 259 2.72 21.16 38.83
CA PRO A 259 3.97 21.84 38.46
C PRO A 259 5.23 21.23 39.10
N TRP A 260 5.17 20.91 40.40
CA TRP A 260 6.28 20.30 41.13
C TRP A 260 6.53 18.82 40.80
N ASN A 261 5.74 18.22 39.90
CA ASN A 261 6.03 16.92 39.28
C ASN A 261 6.45 17.06 37.80
N LEU A 262 6.64 18.28 37.30
CA LEU A 262 7.05 18.53 35.91
C LEU A 262 8.49 19.02 35.83
N ARG A 263 9.16 18.63 34.75
CA ARG A 263 10.51 19.07 34.42
C ARG A 263 10.73 19.13 32.90
N VAL A 264 11.60 20.03 32.46
CA VAL A 264 11.95 20.18 31.04
C VAL A 264 13.28 19.47 30.78
N ILE A 265 13.24 18.35 30.04
CA ILE A 265 14.40 17.49 29.77
C ILE A 265 14.56 17.16 28.29
N PRO A 266 15.76 16.73 27.83
CA PRO A 266 15.96 16.26 26.47
C PRO A 266 15.00 15.11 26.12
N ALA A 267 14.48 15.12 24.89
CA ALA A 267 13.53 14.12 24.41
C ALA A 267 14.10 12.70 24.48
N LYS A 268 15.40 12.54 24.21
CA LYS A 268 16.09 11.24 24.30
C LYS A 268 16.02 10.66 25.71
N GLU A 269 16.26 11.48 26.73
CA GLU A 269 16.19 11.10 28.14
C GLU A 269 14.76 10.72 28.53
N ASN A 270 13.77 11.56 28.18
CA ASN A 270 12.35 11.29 28.44
C ASN A 270 11.86 9.98 27.80
N ILE A 271 12.32 9.69 26.57
CA ILE A 271 11.99 8.44 25.87
C ILE A 271 12.63 7.25 26.57
N SER A 272 13.87 7.38 27.06
CA SER A 272 14.56 6.31 27.78
C SER A 272 13.89 6.01 29.12
N LYS A 273 13.51 7.04 29.88
CA LYS A 273 12.83 6.90 31.18
C LYS A 273 11.45 6.26 31.06
N HIS A 274 10.69 6.58 30.01
CA HIS A 274 9.35 6.04 29.79
C HIS A 274 8.44 6.19 31.04
N ASN A 275 8.04 5.08 31.68
CA ASN A 275 7.21 5.05 32.89
C ASN A 275 7.98 4.46 34.08
N GLN A 276 9.31 4.42 34.00
CA GLN A 276 10.14 3.96 35.11
C GLN A 276 10.07 4.93 36.27
N MET A 277 10.27 4.40 37.47
CA MET A 277 10.41 5.21 38.67
C MET A 277 11.73 6.00 38.60
N PRO A 278 11.74 7.28 39.00
CA PRO A 278 12.97 8.07 39.00
C PRO A 278 14.11 7.45 39.80
N GLU A 279 13.79 6.77 40.89
CA GLU A 279 14.73 6.05 41.75
C GLU A 279 15.49 4.99 40.94
N ASP A 280 14.77 4.22 40.11
CA ASP A 280 15.36 3.17 39.27
C ASP A 280 16.15 3.74 38.09
N PHE A 281 15.68 4.85 37.51
CA PHE A 281 16.27 5.42 36.30
C PHE A 281 17.48 6.32 36.58
N TYR A 282 17.42 7.15 37.62
CA TYR A 282 18.51 8.09 37.98
C TYR A 282 19.46 7.53 39.04
N GLY A 283 19.08 6.48 39.77
CA GLY A 283 19.88 5.92 40.86
C GLY A 283 20.27 7.00 41.87
N ASP A 284 21.56 7.13 42.15
CA ASP A 284 22.11 8.05 43.16
C ASP A 284 21.80 9.53 42.86
N GLN A 285 21.56 9.90 41.60
CA GLN A 285 21.21 11.27 41.21
C GLN A 285 19.75 11.63 41.48
N PHE A 286 18.95 10.69 42.01
CA PHE A 286 17.53 10.87 42.25
C PHE A 286 17.22 12.19 42.97
N HIS A 287 17.82 12.44 44.14
CA HIS A 287 17.54 13.64 44.95
C HIS A 287 17.91 14.94 44.22
N GLU A 288 19.02 14.96 43.49
CA GLU A 288 19.42 16.10 42.67
C GLU A 288 18.35 16.38 41.62
N LYS A 289 17.92 15.35 40.88
CA LYS A 289 16.89 15.51 39.83
C LYS A 289 15.51 15.86 40.39
N LEU A 290 15.18 15.42 41.60
CA LEU A 290 13.94 15.79 42.28
C LEU A 290 13.92 17.30 42.61
N SER A 291 15.05 17.86 43.06
CA SER A 291 15.15 19.29 43.39
C SER A 291 14.89 20.23 42.21
N LEU A 292 15.08 19.74 40.98
CA LEU A 292 14.83 20.49 39.75
C LEU A 292 13.35 20.50 39.33
N CYS A 293 12.50 19.70 39.97
CA CYS A 293 11.09 19.61 39.61
C CYS A 293 10.34 20.90 40.00
N GLY A 294 9.48 21.38 39.10
CA GLY A 294 8.77 22.64 39.29
C GLY A 294 9.61 23.91 39.13
N THR A 295 10.93 23.78 38.95
CA THR A 295 11.81 24.91 38.67
C THR A 295 11.89 25.15 37.16
N LEU A 296 11.81 26.42 36.76
CA LEU A 296 12.12 26.87 35.42
C LEU A 296 13.49 27.52 35.47
N SER A 297 14.43 27.04 34.67
CA SER A 297 15.78 27.59 34.54
C SER A 297 15.82 28.71 33.52
#